data_AF-A0A959JJI5-F1
#
_entry.id   AF-A0A959JJI5-F1
#
_cell.length_a   1.000
_cell.length_b   1.000
_cell.length_c   1.000
_cell.angle_alpha   90.00
_cell.angle_beta   90.00
_cell.angle_gamma   90.00
#
_symmetry.space_group_name_H-M   'P 1'
#
loop_
_entity.id
_entity.type
_entity.pdbx_description
1 polymer ?
#
loop_
_entity_poly.entity_id
_entity_poly.type
_entity_poly.pdbx_seq_one_letter_code
_entity_poly.pdbx_strand_id
1 'polypeptide(L)'
;SDQIRDLLAKNHILPIDDGQILLPEQLFQFYPGDYILYAVKDEASQAMAPQTRTFFTNHESALGKMPFESSYVGIWRDSVVLSEQAGMEKPVHLDTLLGDQPVRLESAGMPAGNYVHLQVGEREWATQDRGLHVLILNPEGMVVAVGYGDLYLSRYLLVRAVPQEIE
;
A
#
# COMPACT_ATOMS: atom_id res chain seq x y z
N SER A 1 0.85 18.37 15.04
CA SER A 1 0.95 18.91 16.41
C SER A 1 2.30 18.50 17.00
N ASP A 2 2.76 19.18 18.05
CA ASP A 2 3.84 18.67 18.92
C ASP A 2 3.49 17.27 19.50
N GLN A 3 2.23 16.85 19.37
CA GLN A 3 1.70 15.55 19.78
C GLN A 3 2.15 14.37 18.89
N ILE A 4 2.63 14.58 17.65
CA ILE A 4 3.22 13.46 16.85
C ILE A 4 4.56 13.00 17.43
N ARG A 5 5.30 13.90 18.11
CA ARG A 5 6.57 13.58 18.76
C ARG A 5 6.42 12.92 20.14
N ASP A 6 5.31 13.14 20.84
CA ASP A 6 4.89 12.27 21.95
C ASP A 6 4.40 10.90 21.44
N LEU A 7 3.82 10.84 20.22
CA LEU A 7 3.33 9.60 19.60
C LEU A 7 4.43 8.64 19.11
N LEU A 8 5.65 9.12 18.86
CA LEU A 8 6.78 8.34 18.31
C LEU A 8 7.97 8.21 19.27
N ALA A 9 7.99 8.99 20.35
CA ALA A 9 9.02 8.89 21.38
C ALA A 9 8.62 7.80 22.38
N LYS A 10 8.94 6.54 22.17
CA LYS A 10 10.27 6.01 21.88
C LYS A 10 10.02 4.64 21.26
N ASN A 11 10.48 4.38 20.03
CA ASN A 11 10.33 3.15 19.25
C ASN A 11 10.79 1.84 19.95
N HIS A 12 10.19 1.50 21.09
CA HIS A 12 9.81 0.13 21.38
C HIS A 12 8.64 -0.16 20.46
N ILE A 13 8.87 -1.05 19.49
CA ILE A 13 7.89 -1.48 18.48
C ILE A 13 6.68 -2.03 19.24
N LEU A 14 5.65 -1.19 19.42
CA LEU A 14 4.37 -1.58 19.98
C LEU A 14 3.58 -2.31 18.88
N PRO A 15 2.72 -3.29 19.25
CA PRO A 15 1.81 -3.89 18.29
C PRO A 15 0.94 -2.81 17.65
N ILE A 16 0.67 -2.97 16.35
CA ILE A 16 -0.08 -2.00 15.57
C ILE A 16 -1.54 -2.09 16.03
N ASP A 17 -1.99 -1.06 16.75
CA ASP A 17 -3.39 -0.89 17.13
C ASP A 17 -4.24 -0.58 15.89
N ASP A 18 -5.52 -0.98 15.93
CA ASP A 18 -6.46 -0.74 14.84
C ASP A 18 -6.58 0.76 14.51
N GLY A 19 -6.24 1.14 13.27
CA GLY A 19 -6.43 2.50 12.77
C GLY A 19 -5.23 3.44 12.95
N GLN A 20 -4.01 2.91 12.97
CA GLN A 20 -2.81 3.74 12.93
C GLN A 20 -2.65 4.49 11.61
N ILE A 21 -2.12 5.71 11.72
CA ILE A 21 -1.86 6.63 10.62
C ILE A 21 -0.36 6.56 10.30
N LEU A 22 0.00 5.95 9.18
CA LEU A 22 1.40 5.74 8.78
C LEU A 22 1.71 6.45 7.47
N LEU A 23 2.93 6.97 7.36
CA LEU A 23 3.52 7.33 6.07
C LEU A 23 4.01 6.04 5.38
N PRO A 24 3.96 5.94 4.05
CA PRO A 24 4.41 4.74 3.34
C PRO A 24 5.83 4.29 3.69
N GLU A 25 6.75 5.23 3.90
CA GLU A 25 8.13 4.94 4.32
C GLU A 25 8.24 4.31 5.71
N GLN A 26 7.26 4.53 6.60
CA GLN A 26 7.26 3.96 7.94
C GLN A 26 6.85 2.48 7.92
N LEU A 27 6.09 2.05 6.92
CA LEU A 27 5.62 0.66 6.84
C LEU A 27 6.78 -0.34 6.85
N PHE A 28 7.86 -0.04 6.13
CA PHE A 28 9.04 -0.91 6.08
C PHE A 28 9.80 -1.02 7.40
N GLN A 29 9.58 -0.08 8.33
CA GLN A 29 10.16 -0.15 9.68
C GLN A 29 9.29 -1.02 10.60
N PHE A 30 7.97 -0.98 10.41
CA PHE A 30 7.01 -1.75 11.20
C PHE A 30 6.86 -3.19 10.73
N TYR A 31 7.10 -3.44 9.43
CA TYR A 31 6.93 -4.74 8.78
C TYR A 31 8.23 -5.16 8.06
N PRO A 32 9.33 -5.38 8.79
CA PRO A 32 10.61 -5.76 8.20
C PRO A 32 10.52 -7.19 7.63
N GLY A 33 11.00 -7.39 6.41
CA GLY A 33 10.98 -8.69 5.73
C GLY A 33 9.62 -9.07 5.13
N ASP A 34 8.55 -8.31 5.39
CA ASP A 34 7.22 -8.54 4.85
C ASP A 34 7.09 -7.96 3.44
N TYR A 35 6.12 -8.48 2.69
CA TYR A 35 5.70 -7.91 1.43
C TYR A 35 4.73 -6.76 1.67
N ILE A 36 4.96 -5.64 0.99
CA ILE A 36 4.04 -4.49 0.98
C ILE A 36 3.52 -4.31 -0.44
N LEU A 37 2.21 -4.46 -0.59
CA LEU A 37 1.53 -4.45 -1.86
C LEU A 37 0.72 -3.16 -1.95
N TYR A 38 0.90 -2.43 -3.04
CA TYR A 38 0.24 -1.17 -3.30
C TYR A 38 -0.66 -1.30 -4.52
N ALA A 39 -1.83 -0.67 -4.46
CA ALA A 39 -2.66 -0.46 -5.64
C ALA A 39 -3.41 0.88 -5.56
N VAL A 40 -3.59 1.56 -6.68
CA VAL A 40 -4.29 2.85 -6.72
C VAL A 40 -5.72 2.67 -7.22
N LYS A 41 -6.69 3.30 -6.56
CA LYS A 41 -8.04 3.50 -7.07
C LYS A 41 -8.28 4.99 -7.29
N ASP A 42 -8.79 5.34 -8.48
CA ASP A 42 -9.09 6.72 -8.88
C ASP A 42 -7.83 7.60 -8.97
N GLU A 43 -7.43 8.22 -7.86
CA GLU A 43 -6.32 9.16 -7.83
C GLU A 43 -5.55 9.13 -6.51
N ALA A 44 -4.22 9.06 -6.60
CA ALA A 44 -3.32 9.06 -5.44
C ALA A 44 -2.11 10.00 -5.60
N SER A 45 -1.93 10.64 -6.75
CA SER A 45 -0.72 11.42 -7.06
C SER A 45 -0.78 12.89 -6.62
N GLN A 46 -1.94 13.54 -6.70
CA GLN A 46 -2.08 15.01 -6.69
C GLN A 46 -1.77 15.61 -5.33
N ALA A 47 -2.25 15.00 -4.24
CA ALA A 47 -1.94 15.46 -2.89
C ALA A 47 -1.01 14.52 -2.10
N MET A 48 -0.34 13.59 -2.82
CA MET A 48 0.77 12.83 -2.26
C MET A 48 1.78 13.80 -1.65
N ALA A 49 2.11 13.59 -0.37
CA ALA A 49 3.06 14.44 0.33
C ALA A 49 4.42 14.45 -0.41
N PRO A 50 5.12 15.60 -0.50
CA PRO A 50 6.42 15.65 -1.16
C PRO A 50 7.41 14.62 -0.63
N GLN A 51 7.41 14.36 0.68
CA GLN A 51 8.28 13.37 1.33
C GLN A 51 7.99 11.95 0.83
N THR A 52 6.71 11.55 0.80
CA THR A 52 6.26 10.26 0.25
C THR A 52 6.59 10.13 -1.24
N ARG A 53 6.39 11.19 -2.04
CA ARG A 53 6.75 11.20 -3.45
C ARG A 53 8.26 11.04 -3.66
N THR A 54 9.07 11.75 -2.88
CA THR A 54 10.53 11.62 -2.87
C THR A 54 10.96 10.23 -2.45
N PHE A 55 10.33 9.63 -1.43
CA PHE A 55 10.59 8.25 -1.01
C PHE A 55 10.42 7.29 -2.19
N PHE A 56 9.27 7.28 -2.86
CA PHE A 56 9.04 6.38 -4.00
C PHE A 56 9.99 6.67 -5.17
N THR A 57 10.29 7.94 -5.44
CA THR A 57 11.23 8.34 -6.51
C THR A 57 12.64 7.83 -6.24
N ASN A 58 13.12 7.91 -4.99
CA ASN A 58 14.45 7.47 -4.60
C ASN A 58 14.61 5.94 -4.65
N HIS A 59 13.51 5.20 -4.57
CA HIS A 59 13.47 3.75 -4.75
C HIS A 59 13.08 3.34 -6.18
N GLU A 60 13.22 4.29 -7.12
CA GLU A 60 13.00 4.09 -8.56
C GLU A 60 11.58 3.66 -8.95
N SER A 61 10.62 3.74 -8.04
CA SER A 61 9.23 3.34 -8.32
C SER A 61 8.50 4.34 -9.21
N ALA A 62 7.70 3.80 -10.13
CA ALA A 62 6.76 4.53 -10.95
C ALA A 62 5.73 5.32 -10.13
N LEU A 63 5.39 4.87 -8.91
CA LEU A 63 4.43 5.56 -8.04
C LEU A 63 4.88 6.98 -7.68
N GLY A 64 6.20 7.21 -7.52
CA GLY A 64 6.76 8.53 -7.23
C GLY A 64 6.70 9.51 -8.41
N LYS A 65 6.56 8.99 -9.63
CA LYS A 65 6.53 9.76 -10.89
C LYS A 65 5.18 9.69 -11.58
N MET A 66 4.19 9.12 -10.91
CA MET A 66 2.89 8.81 -11.49
C MET A 66 2.13 10.10 -11.88
N PRO A 67 1.63 10.20 -13.13
CA PRO A 67 0.72 11.26 -13.52
C PRO A 67 -0.63 11.18 -12.79
N PHE A 68 -1.40 12.27 -12.86
CA PHE A 68 -2.78 12.33 -12.38
C PHE A 68 -3.65 11.22 -13.00
N GLU A 69 -4.49 10.58 -12.19
CA GLU A 69 -5.47 9.54 -12.56
C GLU A 69 -4.86 8.29 -13.23
N SER A 70 -3.58 8.02 -12.98
CA SER A 70 -2.93 6.81 -13.49
C SER A 70 -3.22 5.60 -12.62
N SER A 71 -3.31 4.44 -13.26
CA SER A 71 -3.37 3.15 -12.60
C SER A 71 -1.98 2.73 -12.12
N TYR A 72 -1.91 2.11 -10.95
CA TYR A 72 -0.66 1.58 -10.39
C TYR A 72 -0.92 0.35 -9.53
N VAL A 73 -0.06 -0.65 -9.68
CA VAL A 73 0.11 -1.76 -8.75
C VAL A 73 1.60 -1.99 -8.51
N GLY A 74 1.97 -2.38 -7.29
CA GLY A 74 3.36 -2.65 -6.95
C GLY A 74 3.50 -3.62 -5.79
N ILE A 75 4.56 -4.42 -5.83
CA ILE A 75 4.96 -5.37 -4.79
C ILE A 75 6.34 -4.96 -4.33
N TRP A 76 6.47 -4.73 -3.03
CA TRP A 76 7.67 -4.26 -2.39
C TRP A 76 8.08 -5.21 -1.27
N ARG A 77 9.37 -5.20 -0.94
CA ARG A 77 9.92 -5.88 0.24
C ARG A 77 11.18 -5.16 0.68
N ASP A 78 11.33 -4.88 1.98
CA ASP A 78 12.52 -4.22 2.53
C ASP A 78 12.90 -2.91 1.80
N SER A 79 11.89 -2.09 1.46
CA SER A 79 12.00 -0.86 0.65
C SER A 79 12.47 -1.07 -0.79
N VAL A 80 12.58 -2.31 -1.27
CA VAL A 80 12.92 -2.64 -2.66
C VAL A 80 11.66 -2.94 -3.44
N VAL A 81 11.53 -2.37 -4.63
CA VAL A 81 10.48 -2.72 -5.60
C VAL A 81 10.81 -4.08 -6.21
N LEU A 82 9.95 -5.09 -5.98
CA LEU A 82 10.10 -6.42 -6.57
C LEU A 82 9.46 -6.49 -7.95
N SER A 83 8.28 -5.89 -8.10
CA SER A 83 7.53 -5.80 -9.36
C SER A 83 6.55 -4.65 -9.28
N GLU A 84 6.34 -3.94 -10.37
CA GLU A 84 5.31 -2.91 -10.46
C GLU A 84 4.80 -2.75 -11.89
N GLN A 85 3.58 -2.26 -12.03
CA GLN A 85 3.04 -1.79 -13.29
C GLN A 85 2.35 -0.45 -13.07
N ALA A 86 2.51 0.44 -14.05
CA ALA A 86 1.84 1.73 -14.08
C ALA A 86 1.29 2.00 -15.49
N GLY A 87 0.18 2.69 -15.57
CA GLY A 87 -0.47 2.98 -16.84
C GLY A 87 -1.37 4.19 -16.76
N MET A 88 -1.27 5.07 -17.76
CA MET A 88 -2.24 6.14 -17.98
C MET A 88 -3.38 5.60 -18.85
N GLU A 89 -4.62 5.89 -18.47
CA GLU A 89 -5.83 5.54 -19.25
C GLU A 89 -6.01 4.04 -19.56
N LYS A 90 -5.36 3.15 -18.80
CA LYS A 90 -5.49 1.71 -18.95
C LYS A 90 -5.40 1.00 -17.61
N PRO A 91 -6.08 -0.15 -17.45
CA PRO A 91 -5.89 -0.97 -16.27
C PRO A 91 -4.49 -1.60 -16.26
N VAL A 92 -3.98 -1.87 -15.07
CA VAL A 92 -2.74 -2.63 -14.84
C VAL A 92 -3.03 -3.77 -13.87
N HIS A 93 -2.28 -4.86 -14.00
CA HIS A 93 -2.43 -6.01 -13.11
C HIS A 93 -1.11 -6.73 -12.86
N LEU A 94 -0.98 -7.37 -11.71
CA LEU A 94 0.12 -8.26 -11.36
C LEU A 94 -0.46 -9.54 -10.78
N ASP A 95 -0.08 -10.67 -11.38
CA ASP A 95 -0.33 -12.00 -10.83
C ASP A 95 1.00 -12.60 -10.38
N THR A 96 1.04 -13.13 -9.16
CA THR A 96 2.26 -13.75 -8.61
C THR A 96 1.94 -14.78 -7.53
N LEU A 97 2.98 -15.43 -7.02
CA LEU A 97 2.93 -16.29 -5.85
C LEU A 97 3.85 -15.68 -4.78
N LEU A 98 3.28 -15.26 -3.64
CA LEU A 98 4.03 -14.77 -2.48
C LEU A 98 3.88 -15.76 -1.34
N GLY A 99 4.99 -16.37 -0.91
CA GLY A 99 4.93 -17.58 -0.10
C GLY A 99 4.27 -18.70 -0.91
N ASP A 100 3.22 -19.31 -0.35
CA ASP A 100 2.39 -20.31 -1.03
C ASP A 100 1.00 -19.77 -1.45
N GLN A 101 0.80 -18.45 -1.37
CA GLN A 101 -0.48 -17.81 -1.68
C GLN A 101 -0.47 -17.17 -3.08
N PRO A 102 -1.46 -17.47 -3.95
CA PRO A 102 -1.62 -16.74 -5.19
C PRO A 102 -2.10 -15.33 -4.88
N VAL A 103 -1.46 -14.33 -5.48
CA VAL A 103 -1.74 -12.92 -5.27
C VAL A 103 -2.06 -12.28 -6.61
N ARG A 104 -3.18 -11.55 -6.66
CA ARG A 104 -3.57 -10.72 -7.80
C ARG A 104 -3.82 -9.29 -7.36
N LEU A 105 -3.10 -8.36 -7.98
CA LEU A 105 -3.30 -6.93 -7.82
C LEU A 105 -3.83 -6.37 -9.13
N GLU A 106 -4.88 -5.56 -9.06
CA GLU A 106 -5.35 -4.78 -10.20
C GLU A 106 -5.64 -3.36 -9.81
N SER A 107 -5.40 -2.46 -10.75
CA SER A 107 -5.74 -1.05 -10.62
C SER A 107 -6.23 -0.53 -11.96
N ALA A 108 -7.33 0.23 -11.90
CA ALA A 108 -7.79 1.05 -13.00
C ALA A 108 -8.06 2.46 -12.49
N GLY A 109 -7.33 3.44 -13.04
CA GLY A 109 -7.60 4.86 -12.87
C GLY A 109 -8.97 5.25 -13.44
N MET A 110 -9.37 6.51 -13.22
CA MET A 110 -10.69 7.00 -13.58
C MET A 110 -11.09 6.70 -15.05
N PRO A 111 -10.23 6.94 -16.07
CA PRO A 111 -10.58 6.68 -17.46
C PRO A 111 -10.69 5.18 -17.80
N ALA A 112 -10.10 4.31 -16.99
CA ALA A 112 -9.98 2.88 -17.22
C ALA A 112 -11.04 2.04 -16.49
N GLY A 113 -11.91 2.66 -15.68
CA GLY A 113 -13.03 1.98 -15.02
C GLY A 113 -13.14 2.23 -13.51
N ASN A 114 -12.16 2.90 -12.88
CA ASN A 114 -12.18 3.26 -11.45
C ASN A 114 -12.42 2.07 -10.50
N TYR A 115 -11.51 1.10 -10.52
CA TYR A 115 -11.57 -0.06 -9.65
C TYR A 115 -10.19 -0.46 -9.14
N VAL A 116 -10.18 -1.26 -8.08
CA VAL A 116 -8.98 -1.86 -7.51
C VAL A 116 -9.34 -3.26 -7.00
N HIS A 117 -8.44 -4.21 -7.21
CA HIS A 117 -8.53 -5.57 -6.69
C HIS A 117 -7.23 -5.92 -5.97
N LEU A 118 -7.35 -6.43 -4.76
CA LEU A 118 -6.26 -6.90 -3.91
C LEU A 118 -6.63 -8.29 -3.39
N GLN A 119 -6.38 -9.30 -4.22
CA GLN A 119 -6.76 -10.67 -3.93
C GLN A 119 -5.57 -11.49 -3.43
N VAL A 120 -5.78 -12.26 -2.36
CA VAL A 120 -4.83 -13.26 -1.83
C VAL A 120 -5.59 -14.56 -1.62
N GLY A 121 -5.16 -15.64 -2.27
CA GLY A 121 -5.93 -16.87 -2.34
C GLY A 121 -7.28 -16.61 -3.03
N GLU A 122 -8.36 -17.02 -2.38
CA GLU A 122 -9.73 -16.79 -2.85
C GLU A 122 -10.37 -15.52 -2.28
N ARG A 123 -9.64 -14.76 -1.45
CA ARG A 123 -10.20 -13.62 -0.69
C ARG A 123 -9.79 -12.27 -1.28
N GLU A 124 -10.78 -11.41 -1.46
CA GLU A 124 -10.62 -9.99 -1.83
C GLU A 124 -10.45 -9.12 -0.58
N TRP A 125 -9.46 -8.24 -0.61
CA TRP A 125 -9.10 -7.34 0.49
C TRP A 125 -9.23 -5.86 0.16
N ALA A 126 -9.43 -5.51 -1.12
CA ALA A 126 -9.63 -4.13 -1.53
C ALA A 126 -10.85 -3.52 -0.85
N THR A 127 -10.71 -2.26 -0.41
CA THR A 127 -11.86 -1.46 0.01
C THR A 127 -12.48 -0.76 -1.20
N GLN A 128 -13.63 -0.11 -1.01
CA GLN A 128 -14.24 0.71 -2.06
C GLN A 128 -13.76 2.17 -2.04
N ASP A 129 -12.88 2.52 -1.10
CA ASP A 129 -12.36 3.89 -0.94
C ASP A 129 -11.38 4.26 -2.06
N ARG A 130 -11.27 5.56 -2.35
CA ARG A 130 -10.31 6.08 -3.33
C ARG A 130 -8.92 6.26 -2.72
N GLY A 131 -7.89 6.30 -3.55
CA GLY A 131 -6.51 6.59 -3.14
C GLY A 131 -5.59 5.38 -3.24
N LEU A 132 -4.58 5.34 -2.36
CA LEU A 132 -3.58 4.29 -2.31
C LEU A 132 -4.00 3.20 -1.33
N HIS A 133 -4.31 2.02 -1.84
CA HIS A 133 -4.57 0.83 -1.04
C HIS A 133 -3.25 0.12 -0.74
N VAL A 134 -3.20 -0.47 0.45
CA VAL A 134 -2.04 -1.20 0.95
C VAL A 134 -2.49 -2.53 1.52
N LEU A 135 -1.79 -3.59 1.15
CA LEU A 135 -1.93 -4.91 1.74
C LEU A 135 -0.54 -5.37 2.19
N ILE A 136 -0.46 -5.94 3.39
CA ILE A 136 0.82 -6.39 3.95
C ILE A 136 0.73 -7.88 4.21
N LEU A 137 1.67 -8.63 3.64
CA LEU A 137 1.77 -10.08 3.75
C LEU A 137 3.08 -10.42 4.45
N ASN A 138 3.04 -11.36 5.40
CA ASN A 138 4.26 -11.93 5.96
C ASN A 138 5.01 -12.79 4.91
N PRO A 139 6.23 -13.27 5.19
CA PRO A 139 7.01 -14.06 4.23
C PRO A 139 6.31 -15.35 3.76
N GLU A 140 5.42 -15.91 4.58
CA GLU A 140 4.63 -17.11 4.29
C GLU A 140 3.42 -16.82 3.39
N GLY A 141 3.12 -15.55 3.10
CA GLY A 141 2.01 -15.13 2.25
C GLY A 141 0.70 -14.84 3.01
N MET A 142 0.72 -14.86 4.34
CA MET A 142 -0.44 -14.54 5.17
C MET A 142 -0.65 -13.04 5.26
N VAL A 143 -1.89 -12.59 5.07
CA VAL A 143 -2.24 -11.17 5.25
C VAL A 143 -2.17 -10.81 6.74
N VAL A 144 -1.32 -9.86 7.09
CA VAL A 144 -1.15 -9.37 8.47
C VAL A 144 -1.75 -7.99 8.68
N ALA A 145 -1.89 -7.20 7.62
CA ALA A 145 -2.55 -5.91 7.70
C ALA A 145 -3.11 -5.45 6.35
N VAL A 146 -4.14 -4.62 6.42
CA VAL A 146 -4.73 -3.92 5.29
C VAL A 146 -4.80 -2.44 5.63
N GLY A 147 -4.56 -1.60 4.64
CA GLY A 147 -4.76 -0.18 4.81
C GLY A 147 -5.18 0.52 3.53
N TYR A 148 -5.61 1.76 3.69
CA TYR A 148 -5.82 2.67 2.58
C TYR A 148 -5.48 4.08 3.04
N GLY A 149 -5.01 4.90 2.10
CA GLY A 149 -4.89 6.34 2.30
C GLY A 149 -5.46 7.06 1.11
N ASP A 150 -6.46 7.89 1.36
CA ASP A 150 -6.86 8.90 0.38
C ASP A 150 -5.76 9.96 0.31
N LEU A 151 -4.72 9.69 -0.48
CA LEU A 151 -3.59 10.61 -0.64
C LEU A 151 -4.00 11.93 -1.27
N TYR A 152 -5.25 12.11 -1.74
CA TYR A 152 -5.78 13.41 -2.15
C TYR A 152 -6.20 14.28 -0.93
N LEU A 153 -6.70 13.68 0.16
CA LEU A 153 -7.19 14.41 1.35
C LEU A 153 -6.30 14.26 2.57
N SER A 154 -5.71 13.09 2.76
CA SER A 154 -4.89 12.72 3.90
C SER A 154 -3.56 12.16 3.43
N ARG A 155 -2.46 12.79 3.85
CA ARG A 155 -1.08 12.41 3.50
C ARG A 155 -0.63 11.05 4.06
N TYR A 156 -1.56 10.25 4.58
CA TYR A 156 -1.30 9.12 5.43
C TYR A 156 -2.17 7.93 5.03
N LEU A 157 -1.70 6.75 5.40
CA LEU A 157 -2.41 5.49 5.31
C LEU A 157 -3.04 5.16 6.65
N LEU A 158 -4.32 4.78 6.65
CA LEU A 158 -4.95 4.11 7.77
C LEU A 158 -4.68 2.61 7.63
N VAL A 159 -3.95 2.02 8.57
CA VAL A 159 -3.62 0.58 8.56
C VAL A 159 -4.31 -0.12 9.72
N ARG A 160 -4.88 -1.29 9.45
CA ARG A 160 -5.54 -2.17 10.43
C ARG A 160 -4.89 -3.54 10.41
N ALA A 161 -4.55 -4.04 11.59
CA ALA A 161 -4.06 -5.39 11.75
C ALA A 161 -5.20 -6.37 11.46
N VAL A 162 -4.90 -7.46 10.75
CA VAL A 162 -5.86 -8.55 10.60
C VAL A 162 -5.65 -9.50 11.77
N PRO A 163 -6.67 -9.74 12.62
CA PRO A 163 -6.56 -10.75 13.66
C PRO A 163 -6.21 -12.09 13.03
N GLN A 164 -5.12 -12.71 13.48
CA GLN A 164 -4.84 -14.09 13.11
C GLN A 164 -5.88 -14.94 13.83
N GLU A 165 -6.73 -15.64 13.07
CA GLU A 165 -7.58 -16.67 13.65
C GLU A 165 -6.63 -17.73 14.22
N ILE A 166 -6.64 -17.86 15.55
CA ILE A 166 -5.90 -18.92 16.23
C ILE A 166 -6.68 -20.20 15.98
N GLU A 167 -6.20 -21.05 15.07
CA GLU A 167 -6.70 -22.42 14.90
C GLU A 167 -6.40 -23.30 16.14
#